data_AF-A0A952U1Q8-F1
#
_entry.id   AF-A0A952U1Q8-F1
#
_cell.length_a   1.000
_cell.length_b   1.000
_cell.length_c   1.000
_cell.angle_alpha   90.00
_cell.angle_beta   90.00
_cell.angle_gamma   90.00
#
_symmetry.space_group_name_H-M   'P 1'
#
loop_
_entity.id
_entity.type
_entity.pdbx_description
1 polymer ?
#
loop_
_entity_poly.entity_id
_entity_poly.type
_entity_poly.pdbx_seq_one_letter_code
_entity_poly.pdbx_strand_id
1 'polypeptide(L)'
;MDKSSMQMQGRRKVAHRNERGNLYVLYIGFAAMIVVVWNLYAQVGLSFIVNYRSKCALEAASLAAARDLSRIVIDDPKWGYVALTDQPPVGEDTKAGDGYPLPVTGINTIMATVRLEMLVAQALGTNEAMACALDDLRTARAASRRLSRTLRNSLKRERSSNEDEKELVARDIFGNLVRPMDSAATVYRKNADQMLSGMGWKLESMNADLGSLTQEGTTNTPSPERGLSNRAASIFEPELKNYPAFEDVPAAGESFYFAGLGKQTSLVEPALFDESRSVQNSSVIRLVAQLKRNDTDNWMKSVACAQPAYMEDKVPASYMVLRFPNGIPNGTDCLRSLLTSDGLSKRIPLYTACGGDFPSDQGAQLKENPDTSSATVRQAVTRAFFDWLRTAHAKPKLDAIINALDCQFNSQHPSVTYLYTFDDRGEIEVAAPKDYPFLAQTAYESQLYTVATNVINLHGVAWSMRLRDQVHRLGKQEGGKHAGQPMPSTVAVNHNQDEEKRLLATAGSRYDRSRLGLELEISTPIMTNGGEL
;
A
#
# COMPACT_ATOMS: atom_id res chain seq x y z
N MET A 1 -77.69 95.92 60.68
CA MET A 1 -77.89 95.42 59.30
C MET A 1 -76.52 95.41 58.66
N ASP A 2 -75.92 94.30 58.24
CA ASP A 2 -76.43 92.97 58.02
C ASP A 2 -75.27 91.96 58.11
N LYS A 3 -75.66 90.71 58.34
CA LYS A 3 -74.82 89.53 58.54
C LYS A 3 -73.96 89.22 57.30
N SER A 4 -72.77 88.66 57.49
CA SER A 4 -72.56 87.21 57.27
C SER A 4 -71.08 86.85 57.25
N SER A 5 -70.75 86.03 58.24
CA SER A 5 -69.65 85.08 58.28
C SER A 5 -69.61 84.18 57.05
N MET A 6 -68.43 83.95 56.49
CA MET A 6 -68.17 82.69 55.80
C MET A 6 -66.67 82.32 55.88
N GLN A 7 -66.37 81.43 56.82
CA GLN A 7 -65.17 80.59 56.77
C GLN A 7 -65.29 79.63 55.58
N MET A 8 -64.22 79.43 54.81
CA MET A 8 -64.05 78.19 54.04
C MET A 8 -62.61 77.70 54.09
N GLN A 9 -62.54 76.42 54.40
CA GLN A 9 -61.39 75.58 54.69
C GLN A 9 -60.47 75.38 53.48
N GLY A 10 -59.19 75.15 53.76
CA GLY A 10 -58.22 74.72 52.78
C GLY A 10 -58.56 73.39 52.13
N ARG A 11 -58.25 73.29 50.83
CA ARG A 11 -58.06 72.03 50.13
C ARG A 11 -56.71 72.07 49.42
N ARG A 12 -55.69 71.46 50.05
CA ARG A 12 -54.51 70.97 49.34
C ARG A 12 -54.98 69.93 48.33
N LYS A 13 -54.95 70.28 47.04
CA LYS A 13 -55.02 69.29 45.96
C LYS A 13 -53.72 68.49 46.00
N VAL A 14 -53.71 67.36 46.70
CA VAL A 14 -52.72 66.32 46.47
C VAL A 14 -52.97 65.81 45.05
N ALA A 15 -52.05 66.13 44.16
CA ALA A 15 -52.05 65.58 42.81
C ALA A 15 -51.85 64.06 42.93
N HIS A 16 -52.93 63.32 42.71
CA HIS A 16 -52.87 61.87 42.52
C HIS A 16 -52.18 61.61 41.17
N ARG A 17 -50.85 61.74 41.16
CA ARG A 17 -49.98 61.53 40.00
C ARG A 17 -49.63 60.04 39.90
N ASN A 18 -50.21 59.38 38.89
CA ASN A 18 -49.66 58.26 38.11
C ASN A 18 -48.97 57.08 38.83
N GLU A 19 -49.61 56.41 39.79
CA GLU A 19 -49.17 55.05 40.20
C GLU A 19 -49.23 54.03 39.03
N ARG A 20 -50.12 54.26 38.05
CA ARG A 20 -50.23 53.40 36.86
C ARG A 20 -49.13 53.65 35.83
N GLY A 21 -48.53 54.84 35.77
CA GLY A 21 -47.50 55.18 34.79
C GLY A 21 -46.17 54.45 35.01
N ASN A 22 -45.80 54.25 36.28
CA ASN A 22 -44.56 53.55 36.64
C ASN A 22 -44.64 52.03 36.34
N LEU A 23 -45.85 51.47 36.46
CA LEU A 23 -46.13 50.07 36.11
C LEU A 23 -46.00 49.82 34.59
N TYR A 24 -46.48 50.73 33.74
CA TYR A 24 -46.33 50.61 32.28
C TYR A 24 -44.87 50.68 31.82
N VAL A 25 -44.05 51.53 32.45
CA VAL A 25 -42.61 51.60 32.16
C VAL A 25 -41.90 50.29 32.52
N LEU A 26 -42.28 49.67 33.64
CA LEU A 26 -41.75 48.37 34.05
C LEU A 26 -42.16 47.24 33.08
N TYR A 27 -43.42 47.21 32.63
CA TYR A 27 -43.90 46.25 31.62
C TYR A 27 -43.18 46.41 30.28
N ILE A 28 -42.99 47.64 29.81
CA ILE A 28 -42.25 47.92 28.57
C ILE A 28 -40.79 47.50 28.72
N GLY A 29 -40.15 47.80 29.86
CA GLY A 29 -38.78 47.37 30.14
C GLY A 29 -38.63 45.84 30.16
N PHE A 30 -39.57 45.13 30.77
CA PHE A 30 -39.56 43.66 30.80
C PHE A 30 -39.82 43.05 29.42
N ALA A 31 -40.77 43.60 28.66
CA ALA A 31 -41.02 43.17 27.28
C ALA A 31 -39.80 43.41 26.38
N ALA A 32 -39.13 44.56 26.51
CA ALA A 32 -37.90 44.85 25.79
C ALA A 32 -36.77 43.87 26.17
N MET A 33 -36.61 43.55 27.46
CA MET A 33 -35.64 42.55 27.92
C MET A 33 -35.92 41.16 27.33
N ILE A 34 -37.18 40.72 27.32
CA ILE A 34 -37.59 39.45 26.70
C ILE A 34 -37.23 39.45 25.20
N VAL A 35 -37.54 40.54 24.49
CA VAL A 35 -37.23 40.65 23.05
C VAL A 35 -35.71 40.59 22.83
N VAL A 36 -34.91 41.26 23.65
CA VAL A 36 -33.43 41.22 23.53
C VAL A 36 -32.90 39.81 23.80
N VAL A 37 -33.35 39.16 24.88
CA VAL A 37 -32.95 37.79 25.22
C VAL A 37 -33.35 36.80 24.13
N TRP A 38 -34.56 36.93 23.57
CA TRP A 38 -35.04 36.11 22.47
C TRP A 38 -34.19 36.28 21.21
N ASN A 39 -33.84 37.53 20.86
CA ASN A 39 -32.99 37.80 19.71
C ASN A 39 -31.57 37.23 19.89
N LEU A 40 -30.99 37.37 21.09
CA LEU A 40 -29.69 36.77 21.40
C LEU A 40 -29.74 35.24 21.32
N TYR A 41 -30.77 34.62 21.88
CA TYR A 41 -30.97 33.18 21.81
C TYR A 41 -31.14 32.69 20.36
N ALA A 42 -31.94 33.39 19.56
CA ALA A 42 -32.13 33.09 18.15
C ALA A 42 -30.84 33.22 17.33
N GLN A 43 -30.02 34.25 17.60
CA GLN A 43 -28.73 34.42 16.93
C GLN A 43 -27.74 33.33 17.30
N VAL A 44 -27.64 32.99 18.58
CA VAL A 44 -26.77 31.89 19.06
C VAL A 44 -27.24 30.56 18.46
N GLY A 45 -28.53 30.27 18.52
CA GLY A 45 -29.13 29.06 17.95
C GLY A 45 -28.89 28.94 16.44
N LEU A 46 -29.03 30.03 15.69
CA LEU A 46 -28.75 30.05 14.26
C LEU A 46 -27.26 29.77 13.98
N SER A 47 -26.35 30.40 14.73
CA SER A 47 -24.91 30.15 14.62
C SER A 47 -24.53 28.69 14.93
N PHE A 48 -25.16 28.08 15.94
CA PHE A 48 -24.98 26.65 16.23
C PHE A 48 -25.45 25.76 15.10
N ILE A 49 -26.62 26.05 14.52
CA ILE A 49 -27.17 25.28 13.39
C ILE A 49 -26.26 25.38 12.16
N VAL A 50 -25.79 26.60 11.84
CA VAL A 50 -24.88 26.85 10.73
C VAL A 50 -23.56 26.08 10.92
N ASN A 51 -22.97 26.16 12.12
CA ASN A 51 -21.73 25.48 12.44
C ASN A 51 -21.88 23.95 12.37
N TYR A 52 -22.93 23.40 12.98
CA TYR A 52 -23.22 21.97 12.94
C TYR A 52 -23.40 21.47 11.50
N ARG A 53 -24.17 22.19 10.69
CA ARG A 53 -24.42 21.82 9.29
C ARG A 53 -23.17 21.93 8.42
N SER A 54 -22.39 23.00 8.57
CA SER A 54 -21.10 23.17 7.89
C SER A 54 -20.15 22.02 8.25
N LYS A 55 -20.07 21.66 9.54
CA LYS A 55 -19.23 20.57 10.02
C LYS A 55 -19.65 19.22 9.42
N CYS A 56 -20.93 18.85 9.49
CA CYS A 56 -21.41 17.59 8.89
C CYS A 56 -21.19 17.52 7.37
N ALA A 57 -21.37 18.64 6.66
CA ALA A 57 -21.10 18.70 5.22
C ALA A 57 -19.60 18.56 4.92
N LEU A 58 -18.74 19.13 5.76
CA LEU A 58 -17.29 19.00 5.63
C LEU A 58 -16.80 17.59 5.96
N GLU A 59 -17.39 16.94 6.97
CA GLU A 59 -17.16 15.53 7.29
C GLU A 59 -17.48 14.64 6.08
N ALA A 60 -18.67 14.79 5.49
CA ALA A 60 -19.04 14.07 4.27
C ALA A 60 -18.08 14.34 3.10
N ALA A 61 -17.65 15.60 2.93
CA ALA A 61 -16.68 15.98 1.90
C ALA A 61 -15.30 15.34 2.13
N SER A 62 -14.84 15.25 3.39
CA SER A 62 -13.57 14.64 3.75
C SER A 62 -13.55 13.14 3.48
N LEU A 63 -14.67 12.44 3.75
CA LEU A 63 -14.83 11.02 3.40
C LEU A 63 -14.79 10.79 1.88
N ALA A 64 -15.45 11.66 1.10
CA ALA A 64 -15.40 11.57 -0.36
C ALA A 64 -13.98 11.76 -0.90
N ALA A 65 -13.25 12.74 -0.38
CA ALA A 65 -11.87 12.99 -0.75
C ALA A 65 -10.94 11.83 -0.36
N ALA A 66 -11.08 11.29 0.85
CA ALA A 66 -10.29 10.14 1.32
C ALA A 66 -10.53 8.89 0.48
N ARG A 67 -11.79 8.66 0.04
CA ARG A 67 -12.12 7.57 -0.89
C ARG A 67 -11.50 7.77 -2.26
N ASP A 68 -11.39 8.99 -2.74
CA ASP A 68 -10.73 9.27 -4.02
C ASP A 68 -9.21 9.11 -3.91
N LEU A 69 -8.60 9.55 -2.81
CA LEU A 69 -7.17 9.34 -2.57
C LEU A 69 -6.78 7.86 -2.61
N SER A 70 -7.60 6.96 -2.06
CA SER A 70 -7.31 5.52 -2.08
C SER A 70 -7.35 4.90 -3.48
N ARG A 71 -7.96 5.58 -4.46
CA ARG A 71 -8.04 5.11 -5.86
C ARG A 71 -6.85 5.53 -6.71
N ILE A 72 -6.05 6.48 -6.24
CA ILE A 72 -4.92 7.01 -7.02
C ILE A 72 -3.85 5.93 -7.16
N VAL A 73 -3.45 5.67 -8.40
CA VAL A 73 -2.41 4.71 -8.77
C VAL A 73 -1.27 5.45 -9.46
N ILE A 74 -0.04 5.02 -9.18
CA ILE A 74 1.16 5.41 -9.89
C ILE A 74 1.82 4.19 -10.53
N ASP A 75 2.53 4.39 -11.63
CA ASP A 75 3.35 3.35 -12.27
C ASP A 75 4.81 3.53 -11.83
N ASP A 76 5.32 2.60 -11.02
CA ASP A 76 6.70 2.59 -10.55
C ASP A 76 7.54 1.57 -11.38
N PRO A 77 8.77 1.93 -11.80
CA PRO A 77 9.59 1.05 -12.63
C PRO A 77 9.97 -0.28 -11.98
N LYS A 78 10.14 -0.34 -10.65
CA LYS A 78 10.60 -1.54 -9.95
C LYS A 78 9.46 -2.35 -9.32
N TRP A 79 8.44 -1.64 -8.83
CA TRP A 79 7.32 -2.23 -8.09
C TRP A 79 6.03 -2.35 -8.91
N GLY A 80 5.99 -1.84 -10.14
CA GLY A 80 4.80 -1.79 -10.96
C GLY A 80 3.77 -0.80 -10.44
N TYR A 81 2.49 -1.13 -10.54
CA TYR A 81 1.45 -0.21 -10.09
C TYR A 81 1.38 -0.15 -8.57
N VAL A 82 1.54 1.06 -8.02
CA VAL A 82 1.54 1.33 -6.58
C VAL A 82 0.41 2.28 -6.20
N ALA A 83 -0.28 2.00 -5.11
CA ALA A 83 -1.31 2.87 -4.55
C ALA A 83 -1.26 2.91 -3.01
N LEU A 84 -2.17 3.65 -2.37
CA LEU A 84 -2.32 3.61 -0.91
C LEU A 84 -2.79 2.23 -0.44
N THR A 85 -3.65 1.57 -1.20
CA THR A 85 -4.21 0.25 -0.89
C THR A 85 -3.98 -0.72 -2.04
N ASP A 86 -3.92 -2.01 -1.74
CA ASP A 86 -3.95 -3.06 -2.75
C ASP A 86 -5.25 -2.98 -3.57
N GLN A 87 -5.19 -3.32 -4.86
CA GLN A 87 -6.37 -3.42 -5.71
C GLN A 87 -6.25 -4.64 -6.65
N PRO A 88 -7.36 -5.34 -6.93
CA PRO A 88 -7.34 -6.52 -7.78
C PRO A 88 -7.01 -6.14 -9.25
N PRO A 89 -6.49 -7.10 -10.04
CA PRO A 89 -6.18 -6.91 -11.45
C PRO A 89 -7.45 -6.85 -12.31
N VAL A 90 -8.17 -5.72 -12.25
CA VAL A 90 -9.41 -5.49 -13.02
C VAL A 90 -9.38 -4.20 -13.85
N GLY A 91 -8.33 -3.39 -13.71
CA GLY A 91 -8.23 -2.09 -14.36
C GLY A 91 -8.01 -2.18 -15.87
N GLU A 92 -8.58 -1.22 -16.60
CA GLU A 92 -8.38 -1.10 -18.05
C GLU A 92 -7.06 -0.44 -18.40
N ASP A 93 -6.60 0.52 -17.59
CA ASP A 93 -5.33 1.24 -17.78
C ASP A 93 -4.16 0.47 -17.12
N THR A 94 -4.46 -0.39 -16.14
CA THR A 94 -3.48 -1.26 -15.47
C THR A 94 -3.35 -2.62 -16.16
N LYS A 95 -2.97 -2.62 -17.44
CA LYS A 95 -2.70 -3.83 -18.23
C LYS A 95 -1.24 -3.91 -18.68
N ALA A 96 -0.73 -5.13 -18.78
CA ALA A 96 0.56 -5.43 -19.42
C ALA A 96 0.48 -5.24 -20.95
N GLY A 97 1.63 -5.35 -21.62
CA GLY A 97 1.73 -5.17 -23.08
C GLY A 97 0.92 -6.21 -23.87
N ASP A 98 0.75 -7.41 -23.32
CA ASP A 98 -0.09 -8.48 -23.85
C ASP A 98 -1.60 -8.34 -23.52
N GLY A 99 -1.98 -7.29 -22.78
CA GLY A 99 -3.35 -7.06 -22.34
C GLY A 99 -3.73 -7.77 -21.03
N TYR A 100 -2.82 -8.50 -20.39
CA TYR A 100 -3.07 -9.14 -19.11
C TYR A 100 -3.28 -8.09 -18.01
N PRO A 101 -4.34 -8.18 -17.19
CA PRO A 101 -4.58 -7.20 -16.15
C PRO A 101 -3.57 -7.35 -15.00
N LEU A 102 -3.03 -6.22 -14.55
CA LEU A 102 -1.98 -6.16 -13.53
C LEU A 102 -2.56 -5.77 -12.17
N PRO A 103 -2.07 -6.39 -11.08
CA PRO A 103 -2.46 -5.98 -9.74
C PRO A 103 -1.87 -4.61 -9.41
N VAL A 104 -2.51 -3.92 -8.47
CA VAL A 104 -1.95 -2.71 -7.85
C VAL A 104 -1.58 -3.06 -6.42
N THR A 105 -0.33 -2.84 -6.05
CA THR A 105 0.18 -3.15 -4.71
C THR A 105 0.13 -1.92 -3.82
N GLY A 106 -0.39 -2.07 -2.61
CA GLY A 106 -0.47 -1.03 -1.59
C GLY A 106 0.89 -0.69 -1.03
N ILE A 107 1.12 0.59 -0.70
CA ILE A 107 2.42 1.04 -0.17
C ILE A 107 2.80 0.41 1.17
N ASN A 108 1.81 0.00 1.97
CA ASN A 108 2.09 -0.75 3.19
C ASN A 108 2.55 -2.19 2.88
N THR A 109 2.00 -2.80 1.84
CA THR A 109 2.30 -4.17 1.40
C THR A 109 3.73 -4.29 0.87
N ILE A 110 4.09 -3.51 -0.16
CA ILE A 110 5.14 -2.50 -0.04
C ILE A 110 6.24 -2.71 1.02
N MET A 111 6.18 -1.80 1.99
CA MET A 111 7.10 -1.68 3.11
C MET A 111 7.17 -2.95 3.97
N ALA A 112 6.05 -3.68 4.12
CA ALA A 112 6.02 -4.91 4.90
C ALA A 112 6.82 -6.04 4.23
N THR A 113 6.74 -6.16 2.90
CA THR A 113 7.52 -7.11 2.10
C THR A 113 9.01 -6.86 2.28
N VAL A 114 9.47 -5.62 2.07
CA VAL A 114 10.89 -5.27 2.24
C VAL A 114 11.35 -5.45 3.69
N ARG A 115 10.49 -5.13 4.67
CA ARG A 115 10.82 -5.38 6.08
C ARG A 115 11.03 -6.88 6.33
N LEU A 116 10.19 -7.74 5.76
CA LEU A 116 10.34 -9.19 5.84
C LEU A 116 11.65 -9.65 5.18
N GLU A 117 11.98 -9.13 3.99
CA GLU A 117 13.25 -9.42 3.29
C GLU A 117 14.47 -9.03 4.14
N MET A 118 14.43 -7.87 4.81
CA MET A 118 15.50 -7.45 5.74
C MET A 118 15.66 -8.40 6.92
N LEU A 119 14.56 -8.90 7.50
CA LEU A 119 14.60 -9.89 8.59
C LEU A 119 15.16 -11.23 8.10
N VAL A 120 14.78 -11.66 6.90
CA VAL A 120 15.31 -12.89 6.27
C VAL A 120 16.80 -12.72 5.97
N ALA A 121 17.23 -11.56 5.45
CA ALA A 121 18.63 -11.26 5.20
C ALA A 121 19.46 -11.29 6.49
N GLN A 122 18.93 -10.72 7.58
CA GLN A 122 19.55 -10.79 8.91
C GLN A 122 19.66 -12.25 9.40
N ALA A 123 18.63 -13.07 9.16
CA ALA A 123 18.63 -14.50 9.52
C ALA A 123 19.55 -15.37 8.65
N LEU A 124 19.84 -14.95 7.41
CA LEU A 124 20.84 -15.59 6.53
C LEU A 124 22.26 -15.20 6.93
N GLY A 125 22.47 -13.97 7.40
CA GLY A 125 23.77 -13.49 7.90
C GLY A 125 24.82 -13.26 6.81
N THR A 126 24.43 -13.18 5.54
CA THR A 126 25.33 -12.92 4.41
C THR A 126 25.27 -11.47 3.95
N ASN A 127 26.42 -10.93 3.55
CA ASN A 127 26.51 -9.54 3.06
C ASN A 127 25.73 -9.36 1.76
N GLU A 128 25.69 -10.39 0.91
CA GLU A 128 24.93 -10.38 -0.34
C GLU A 128 23.43 -10.27 -0.07
N ALA A 129 22.90 -11.02 0.90
CA ALA A 129 21.48 -10.96 1.23
C ALA A 129 21.09 -9.59 1.81
N MET A 130 21.93 -9.04 2.69
CA MET A 130 21.72 -7.71 3.24
C MET A 130 21.79 -6.63 2.13
N ALA A 131 22.70 -6.76 1.17
CA ALA A 131 22.80 -5.82 0.05
C ALA A 131 21.55 -5.84 -0.84
N CYS A 132 20.99 -7.02 -1.14
CA CYS A 132 19.73 -7.14 -1.88
C CYS A 132 18.57 -6.47 -1.13
N ALA A 133 18.38 -6.80 0.14
CA ALA A 133 17.28 -6.24 0.94
C ALA A 133 17.38 -4.70 1.09
N LEU A 134 18.60 -4.17 1.24
CA LEU A 134 18.84 -2.72 1.28
C LEU A 134 18.55 -2.02 -0.06
N ASP A 135 18.80 -2.68 -1.19
CA ASP A 135 18.46 -2.15 -2.51
C ASP A 135 16.94 -2.07 -2.70
N ASP A 136 16.22 -3.14 -2.32
CA ASP A 136 14.76 -3.18 -2.36
C ASP A 136 14.14 -2.13 -1.42
N LEU A 137 14.76 -1.86 -0.26
CA LEU A 137 14.36 -0.75 0.63
C LEU A 137 14.54 0.63 0.00
N ARG A 138 15.63 0.86 -0.73
CA ARG A 138 15.86 2.14 -1.41
C ARG A 138 14.80 2.39 -2.47
N THR A 139 14.47 1.37 -3.27
CA THR A 139 13.46 1.48 -4.34
C THR A 139 12.06 1.63 -3.75
N ALA A 140 11.71 0.89 -2.69
CA ALA A 140 10.42 1.04 -1.99
C ALA A 140 10.23 2.44 -1.39
N ARG A 141 11.28 3.02 -0.77
CA ARG A 141 11.28 4.41 -0.30
C ARG A 141 11.15 5.41 -1.45
N ALA A 142 11.71 5.11 -2.63
CA ALA A 142 11.52 5.94 -3.82
C ALA A 142 10.06 5.91 -4.30
N ALA A 143 9.44 4.73 -4.36
CA ALA A 143 8.03 4.56 -4.72
C ALA A 143 7.10 5.29 -3.72
N SER A 144 7.32 5.15 -2.41
CA SER A 144 6.61 5.89 -1.35
C SER A 144 6.67 7.41 -1.57
N ARG A 145 7.85 7.96 -1.87
CA ARG A 145 8.03 9.39 -2.12
C ARG A 145 7.35 9.85 -3.41
N ARG A 146 7.32 9.01 -4.45
CA ARG A 146 6.57 9.29 -5.70
C ARG A 146 5.07 9.33 -5.40
N LEU A 147 4.54 8.31 -4.73
CA LEU A 147 3.12 8.24 -4.36
C LEU A 147 2.72 9.45 -3.50
N SER A 148 3.48 9.75 -2.45
CA SER A 148 3.20 10.89 -1.57
C SER A 148 3.19 12.23 -2.31
N ARG A 149 4.06 12.40 -3.32
CA ARG A 149 4.05 13.60 -4.18
C ARG A 149 2.80 13.65 -5.05
N THR A 150 2.43 12.54 -5.69
CA THR A 150 1.21 12.45 -6.51
C THR A 150 -0.05 12.73 -5.68
N LEU A 151 -0.15 12.17 -4.46
CA LEU A 151 -1.27 12.41 -3.56
C LEU A 151 -1.36 13.90 -3.17
N ARG A 152 -0.26 14.53 -2.74
CA ARG A 152 -0.26 15.96 -2.39
C ARG A 152 -0.60 16.84 -3.59
N ASN A 153 -0.09 16.52 -4.78
CA ASN A 153 -0.40 17.26 -6.00
C ASN A 153 -1.88 17.11 -6.41
N SER A 154 -2.50 15.94 -6.16
CA SER A 154 -3.93 15.71 -6.44
C SER A 154 -4.87 16.57 -5.59
N LEU A 155 -4.39 17.08 -4.45
CA LEU A 155 -5.15 17.96 -3.55
C LEU A 155 -5.07 19.44 -3.95
N LYS A 156 -4.15 19.82 -4.84
CA LYS A 156 -4.06 21.20 -5.35
C LYS A 156 -5.20 21.48 -6.31
N ARG A 157 -5.86 22.64 -6.12
CA ARG A 157 -7.03 23.05 -6.93
C ARG A 157 -6.64 23.61 -8.30
N GLU A 158 -5.45 24.18 -8.39
CA GLU A 158 -4.89 24.72 -9.63
C GLU A 158 -3.87 23.73 -10.21
N ARG A 159 -3.98 23.45 -11.51
CA ARG A 159 -2.93 22.73 -12.23
C ARG A 159 -1.72 23.63 -12.30
N SER A 160 -0.60 23.18 -11.74
CA SER A 160 0.69 23.78 -12.02
C SER A 160 0.98 23.67 -13.52
N SER A 161 1.39 24.79 -14.12
CA SER A 161 1.77 24.89 -15.53
C SER A 161 3.06 24.14 -15.87
N ASN A 162 3.77 23.67 -14.85
CA ASN A 162 5.09 23.05 -14.97
C ASN A 162 5.00 21.69 -15.68
N GLU A 163 5.90 21.46 -16.64
CA GLU A 163 5.93 20.20 -17.40
C GLU A 163 6.24 19.00 -16.52
N ASP A 164 7.10 19.16 -15.51
CA ASP A 164 7.40 18.11 -14.52
C ASP A 164 6.19 17.69 -13.66
N GLU A 165 5.17 18.56 -13.53
CA GLU A 165 3.93 18.23 -12.81
C GLU A 165 2.86 17.58 -13.72
N LYS A 166 3.03 17.61 -15.05
CA LYS A 166 2.13 16.90 -15.99
C LYS A 166 2.32 15.39 -15.93
N GLU A 167 3.47 14.90 -15.48
CA GLU A 167 3.72 13.46 -15.28
C GLU A 167 3.00 12.93 -14.02
N LEU A 168 2.72 13.80 -13.05
CA LEU A 168 2.08 13.44 -11.76
C LEU A 168 0.56 13.57 -11.79
N VAL A 169 -0.06 13.24 -12.92
CA VAL A 169 -1.52 13.26 -13.05
C VAL A 169 -2.10 12.06 -12.32
N ALA A 170 -2.85 12.32 -11.25
CA ALA A 170 -3.51 11.28 -10.47
C ALA A 170 -4.61 10.57 -11.28
N ARG A 171 -4.43 9.27 -11.53
CA ARG A 171 -5.39 8.41 -12.24
C ARG A 171 -5.80 7.24 -11.38
N ASP A 172 -6.98 6.68 -11.67
CA ASP A 172 -7.39 5.41 -11.10
C ASP A 172 -6.99 4.22 -12.00
N ILE A 173 -7.32 3.01 -11.56
CA ILE A 173 -7.05 1.76 -12.31
C ILE A 173 -7.69 1.69 -13.70
N PHE A 174 -8.69 2.54 -13.98
CA PHE A 174 -9.38 2.63 -15.26
C PHE A 174 -8.86 3.80 -16.11
N GLY A 175 -7.82 4.51 -15.65
CA GLY A 175 -7.24 5.66 -16.33
C GLY A 175 -8.04 6.95 -16.17
N ASN A 176 -9.10 6.94 -15.35
CA ASN A 176 -9.89 8.13 -15.10
C ASN A 176 -9.12 9.10 -14.21
N LEU A 177 -9.25 10.39 -14.52
CA LEU A 177 -8.65 11.44 -13.71
C LEU A 177 -9.32 11.50 -12.34
N VAL A 178 -8.52 11.35 -11.27
CA VAL A 178 -9.01 11.43 -9.89
C VAL A 178 -8.75 12.83 -9.34
N ARG A 179 -9.81 13.50 -8.88
CA ARG A 179 -9.73 14.86 -8.33
C ARG A 179 -10.45 14.91 -6.98
N PRO A 180 -9.75 14.58 -5.87
CA PRO A 180 -10.37 14.52 -4.56
C PRO A 180 -11.07 15.82 -4.15
N MET A 181 -10.52 16.98 -4.54
CA MET A 181 -11.11 18.29 -4.21
C MET A 181 -12.39 18.61 -4.98
N ASP A 182 -12.53 18.13 -6.21
CA ASP A 182 -13.76 18.34 -7.00
C ASP A 182 -14.90 17.49 -6.43
N SER A 183 -14.60 16.25 -6.04
CA SER A 183 -15.52 15.37 -5.33
C SER A 183 -15.91 15.93 -3.95
N ALA A 184 -14.93 16.41 -3.17
CA ALA A 184 -15.16 17.05 -1.88
C ALA A 184 -16.08 18.27 -2.01
N ALA A 185 -15.78 19.16 -2.96
CA ALA A 185 -16.58 20.35 -3.21
C ALA A 185 -18.01 19.98 -3.64
N THR A 186 -18.17 18.97 -4.51
CA THR A 186 -19.50 18.52 -4.96
C THR A 186 -20.33 17.97 -3.80
N VAL A 187 -19.73 17.14 -2.95
CA VAL A 187 -20.40 16.57 -1.77
C VAL A 187 -20.72 17.64 -0.73
N TYR A 188 -19.80 18.59 -0.51
CA TYR A 188 -20.04 19.72 0.40
C TYR A 188 -21.24 20.55 -0.07
N ARG A 189 -21.23 20.97 -1.35
CA ARG A 189 -22.31 21.78 -1.93
C ARG A 189 -23.67 21.10 -1.83
N LYS A 190 -23.72 19.79 -2.14
CA LYS A 190 -24.93 18.98 -2.03
C LYS A 190 -25.52 18.97 -0.61
N ASN A 191 -24.68 19.01 0.42
CA ASN A 191 -25.12 18.93 1.82
C ASN A 191 -25.28 20.30 2.51
N ALA A 192 -24.62 21.35 2.00
CA ALA A 192 -24.51 22.64 2.68
C ALA A 192 -25.20 23.80 1.93
N ASP A 193 -25.11 23.86 0.60
CA ASP A 193 -25.37 25.10 -0.15
C ASP A 193 -26.81 25.59 -0.03
N GLN A 194 -27.79 24.69 -0.13
CA GLN A 194 -29.22 25.08 -0.14
C GLN A 194 -29.62 25.76 1.18
N MET A 195 -29.09 25.28 2.31
CA MET A 195 -29.44 25.80 3.63
C MET A 195 -28.57 26.98 4.04
N LEU A 196 -27.25 26.90 3.80
CA LEU A 196 -26.32 27.99 4.15
C LEU A 196 -26.57 29.25 3.33
N SER A 197 -26.86 29.11 2.03
CA SER A 197 -27.18 30.25 1.18
C SER A 197 -28.47 30.94 1.63
N GLY A 198 -29.48 30.16 2.04
CA GLY A 198 -30.72 30.69 2.62
C GLY A 198 -30.51 31.44 3.94
N MET A 199 -29.41 31.16 4.64
CA MET A 199 -29.01 31.85 5.88
C MET A 199 -27.98 32.98 5.65
N GLY A 200 -27.64 33.27 4.39
CA GLY A 200 -26.69 34.32 4.01
C GLY A 200 -25.21 33.96 4.21
N TRP A 201 -24.87 32.68 4.32
CA TRP A 201 -23.50 32.18 4.42
C TRP A 201 -23.03 31.57 3.10
N LYS A 202 -21.83 31.94 2.67
CA LYS A 202 -21.21 31.44 1.44
C LYS A 202 -19.85 30.81 1.73
N LEU A 203 -19.55 29.71 1.04
CA LEU A 203 -18.22 29.11 1.05
C LEU A 203 -17.24 30.00 0.29
N GLU A 204 -16.21 30.47 1.00
CA GLU A 204 -15.16 31.29 0.41
C GLU A 204 -13.96 30.45 -0.01
N SER A 205 -13.44 29.63 0.90
CA SER A 205 -12.30 28.77 0.63
C SER A 205 -12.50 27.37 1.19
N MET A 206 -11.90 26.39 0.52
CA MET A 206 -11.81 25.01 0.97
C MET A 206 -10.44 24.49 0.58
N ASN A 207 -9.65 24.15 1.59
CA ASN A 207 -8.27 23.67 1.44
C ASN A 207 -8.17 22.25 2.00
N ALA A 208 -7.22 21.50 1.45
CA ALA A 208 -6.93 20.14 1.89
C ALA A 208 -5.45 19.96 2.17
N ASP A 209 -5.16 19.32 3.29
CA ASP A 209 -3.82 18.92 3.68
C ASP A 209 -3.75 17.40 3.83
N LEU A 210 -2.59 16.83 3.57
CA LEU A 210 -2.30 15.41 3.77
C LEU A 210 -1.34 15.25 4.94
N GLY A 211 -1.65 14.36 5.87
CA GLY A 211 -0.90 14.19 7.11
C GLY A 211 -0.94 12.77 7.66
N SER A 212 -0.49 12.67 8.91
CA SER A 212 -0.50 11.47 9.73
C SER A 212 -1.32 11.71 11.00
N LEU A 213 -1.47 10.67 11.81
CA LEU A 213 -2.08 10.76 13.13
C LEU A 213 -1.03 10.55 14.20
N THR A 214 -1.12 11.34 15.27
CA THR A 214 -0.26 11.18 16.45
C THR A 214 -0.62 9.94 17.27
N GLN A 215 -1.89 9.53 17.25
CA GLN A 215 -2.44 8.37 17.96
C GLN A 215 -3.61 7.75 17.14
N GLU A 216 -3.94 6.48 17.38
CA GLU A 216 -5.11 5.76 16.82
C GLU A 216 -5.09 5.38 15.32
N GLY A 217 -3.96 5.53 14.65
CA GLY A 217 -3.85 5.05 13.27
C GLY A 217 -3.96 3.52 13.20
N THR A 218 -4.88 3.02 12.38
CA THR A 218 -5.05 1.58 12.12
C THR A 218 -4.42 1.18 10.79
N THR A 219 -3.85 -0.02 10.74
CA THR A 219 -3.54 -0.72 9.48
C THR A 219 -4.14 -2.11 9.50
N ASN A 220 -4.33 -2.68 8.31
CA ASN A 220 -4.60 -4.11 8.16
C ASN A 220 -3.43 -4.86 7.52
N THR A 221 -2.24 -4.27 7.56
CA THR A 221 -1.05 -4.91 7.01
C THR A 221 -0.57 -5.92 8.05
N PRO A 222 -0.64 -7.23 7.76
CA PRO A 222 -0.28 -8.25 8.72
C PRO A 222 1.18 -8.09 9.10
N SER A 223 1.47 -8.21 10.40
CA SER A 223 2.85 -8.43 10.82
C SER A 223 3.17 -9.90 10.63
N PRO A 224 4.37 -10.28 10.19
CA PRO A 224 4.78 -11.68 10.17
C PRO A 224 4.64 -12.24 11.59
N GLU A 225 3.77 -13.24 11.76
CA GLU A 225 3.60 -13.91 13.06
C GLU A 225 4.93 -14.54 13.47
N ARG A 226 5.24 -14.48 14.77
CA ARG A 226 6.26 -15.37 15.35
C ARG A 226 5.73 -16.78 15.18
N GLY A 227 6.49 -17.65 14.53
CA GLY A 227 6.26 -19.07 14.70
C GLY A 227 6.86 -19.56 16.02
N LEU A 228 6.80 -20.86 16.22
CA LEU A 228 7.31 -21.54 17.42
C LEU A 228 8.85 -21.67 17.44
N SER A 229 9.58 -21.13 16.46
CA SER A 229 11.03 -21.32 16.34
C SER A 229 11.80 -20.36 17.24
N ASN A 230 12.65 -20.93 18.11
CA ASN A 230 13.52 -20.18 19.02
C ASN A 230 14.49 -19.22 18.32
N ARG A 231 14.80 -19.41 17.03
CA ARG A 231 15.70 -18.52 16.26
C ARG A 231 15.04 -17.19 15.92
N ALA A 232 13.77 -17.21 15.49
CA ALA A 232 13.02 -16.00 15.17
C ALA A 232 12.67 -15.18 16.43
N ALA A 233 12.52 -15.85 17.58
CA ALA A 233 12.23 -15.22 18.86
C ALA A 233 13.29 -14.20 19.31
N SER A 234 14.56 -14.38 18.90
CA SER A 234 15.66 -13.45 19.22
C SER A 234 15.68 -12.18 18.35
N ILE A 235 14.97 -12.19 17.22
CA ILE A 235 14.97 -11.10 16.23
C ILE A 235 13.76 -10.18 16.43
N PHE A 236 12.72 -10.63 17.15
CA PHE A 236 11.44 -9.93 17.26
C PHE A 236 11.23 -9.18 18.59
N GLU A 237 10.41 -8.12 18.50
CA GLU A 237 9.64 -7.45 19.55
C GLU A 237 8.22 -8.08 19.67
N PRO A 238 7.34 -7.72 20.63
CA PRO A 238 6.10 -8.48 20.92
C PRO A 238 5.16 -8.68 19.72
N GLU A 239 4.37 -9.76 19.76
CA GLU A 239 3.42 -10.17 18.71
C GLU A 239 2.36 -9.09 18.43
N LEU A 240 2.55 -8.36 17.34
CA LEU A 240 1.54 -7.47 16.77
C LEU A 240 0.81 -8.22 15.67
N LYS A 241 -0.53 -8.25 15.72
CA LYS A 241 -1.33 -8.85 14.64
C LYS A 241 -1.14 -8.10 13.32
N ASN A 242 -1.17 -6.77 13.38
CA ASN A 242 -0.95 -5.86 12.26
C ASN A 242 0.10 -4.82 12.64
N TYR A 243 0.79 -4.26 11.66
CA TYR A 243 1.72 -3.16 11.91
C TYR A 243 1.00 -1.91 12.42
N PRO A 244 1.54 -1.19 13.43
CA PRO A 244 1.00 0.09 13.84
C PRO A 244 1.16 1.14 12.73
N ALA A 245 0.17 2.01 12.58
CA ALA A 245 0.25 3.10 11.61
C ALA A 245 1.05 4.27 12.18
N PHE A 246 1.83 4.94 11.35
CA PHE A 246 2.62 6.14 11.66
C PHE A 246 3.70 5.98 12.74
N GLU A 247 3.85 4.79 13.31
CA GLU A 247 4.91 4.42 14.25
C GLU A 247 6.08 3.79 13.50
N ASP A 248 7.29 3.96 14.04
CA ASP A 248 8.49 3.31 13.52
C ASP A 248 8.54 1.86 14.01
N VAL A 249 8.69 0.92 13.07
CA VAL A 249 8.82 -0.51 13.36
C VAL A 249 10.18 -0.99 12.82
N PRO A 250 11.28 -0.72 13.53
CA PRO A 250 12.61 -0.94 12.99
C PRO A 250 12.87 -2.41 12.66
N ALA A 251 13.75 -2.63 11.69
CA ALA A 251 14.31 -3.95 11.36
C ALA A 251 15.75 -3.78 10.88
N ALA A 252 16.67 -4.58 11.44
CA ALA A 252 18.08 -4.59 11.06
C ALA A 252 18.74 -3.19 10.98
N GLY A 253 18.37 -2.29 11.89
CA GLY A 253 18.94 -0.93 11.98
C GLY A 253 18.28 0.11 11.06
N GLU A 254 17.26 -0.26 10.30
CA GLU A 254 16.50 0.63 9.42
C GLU A 254 15.09 0.89 9.96
N SER A 255 14.59 2.11 9.77
CA SER A 255 13.23 2.52 10.17
C SER A 255 12.18 2.21 9.10
N PHE A 256 11.00 1.77 9.55
CA PHE A 256 9.85 1.43 8.71
C PHE A 256 8.58 2.10 9.22
N TYR A 257 7.87 2.79 8.34
CA TYR A 257 6.64 3.51 8.67
C TYR A 257 5.49 3.06 7.77
N PHE A 258 4.34 2.80 8.38
CA PHE A 258 3.13 2.37 7.68
C PHE A 258 2.09 3.48 7.64
N ALA A 259 1.38 3.60 6.52
CA ALA A 259 0.27 4.53 6.36
C ALA A 259 -0.96 4.03 7.12
N GLY A 260 -1.72 4.93 7.72
CA GLY A 260 -3.01 4.60 8.35
C GLY A 260 -4.09 4.35 7.31
N LEU A 261 -4.63 3.12 7.27
CA LEU A 261 -5.70 2.67 6.38
C LEU A 261 -6.73 1.84 7.18
N GLY A 262 -7.96 2.34 7.26
CA GLY A 262 -9.03 1.71 8.04
C GLY A 262 -9.79 0.66 7.23
N LYS A 263 -10.59 -0.21 7.87
CA LYS A 263 -11.45 -1.18 7.15
C LYS A 263 -12.46 -0.52 6.20
N GLN A 264 -12.85 0.69 6.56
CA GLN A 264 -13.70 1.56 5.75
C GLN A 264 -13.19 2.99 5.89
N THR A 265 -13.52 3.83 4.92
CA THR A 265 -13.24 5.26 5.02
C THR A 265 -14.00 5.81 6.22
N SER A 266 -13.28 6.46 7.14
CA SER A 266 -13.83 6.88 8.42
C SER A 266 -13.32 8.26 8.82
N LEU A 267 -14.10 8.95 9.65
CA LEU A 267 -13.72 10.24 10.20
C LEU A 267 -12.73 10.03 11.34
N VAL A 268 -11.77 10.93 11.44
CA VAL A 268 -10.79 10.96 12.52
C VAL A 268 -10.84 12.30 13.22
N GLU A 269 -10.51 12.31 14.50
CA GLU A 269 -10.50 13.53 15.29
C GLU A 269 -9.44 14.54 14.75
N PRO A 270 -9.84 15.78 14.42
CA PRO A 270 -8.90 16.78 13.92
C PRO A 270 -7.78 17.16 14.89
N ALA A 271 -7.97 16.97 16.19
CA ALA A 271 -6.97 17.25 17.21
C ALA A 271 -5.78 16.28 17.16
N LEU A 272 -5.96 15.09 16.60
CA LEU A 272 -4.92 14.06 16.48
C LEU A 272 -4.11 14.18 15.18
N PHE A 273 -4.56 15.04 14.25
CA PHE A 273 -3.90 15.23 12.96
C PHE A 273 -2.56 15.94 13.12
N ASP A 274 -1.51 15.34 12.58
CA ASP A 274 -0.18 15.93 12.46
C ASP A 274 0.15 16.23 10.99
N GLU A 275 0.72 17.41 10.76
CA GLU A 275 1.19 17.77 9.43
C GLU A 275 2.44 16.96 9.12
N SER A 276 2.43 16.24 7.99
CA SER A 276 3.36 15.13 7.76
C SER A 276 4.82 15.52 7.97
N ARG A 277 5.55 14.74 8.78
CA ARG A 277 7.02 14.72 8.74
C ARG A 277 7.48 14.10 7.42
N SER A 278 8.56 14.62 6.83
CA SER A 278 9.03 14.25 5.48
C SER A 278 9.35 12.76 5.27
N VAL A 279 9.47 11.98 6.36
CA VAL A 279 9.84 10.56 6.35
C VAL A 279 8.62 9.62 6.36
N GLN A 280 7.45 10.08 6.82
CA GLN A 280 6.28 9.22 7.02
C GLN A 280 5.34 9.16 5.80
N ASN A 281 4.80 7.98 5.53
CA ASN A 281 3.74 7.78 4.53
C ASN A 281 2.44 8.47 5.00
N SER A 282 2.11 9.60 4.40
CA SER A 282 0.93 10.39 4.77
C SER A 282 -0.30 9.86 4.03
N SER A 283 -1.37 9.57 4.76
CA SER A 283 -2.62 9.04 4.18
C SER A 283 -3.88 9.73 4.68
N VAL A 284 -3.82 10.45 5.81
CA VAL A 284 -5.00 11.12 6.37
C VAL A 284 -5.19 12.47 5.71
N ILE A 285 -6.42 12.74 5.25
CA ILE A 285 -6.76 14.04 4.68
C ILE A 285 -7.41 14.92 5.76
N ARG A 286 -6.98 16.17 5.84
CA ARG A 286 -7.62 17.24 6.61
C ARG A 286 -8.23 18.24 5.65
N LEU A 287 -9.54 18.43 5.72
CA LEU A 287 -10.24 19.50 5.02
C LEU A 287 -10.50 20.68 5.96
N VAL A 288 -10.23 21.89 5.46
CA VAL A 288 -10.50 23.14 6.15
C VAL A 288 -11.41 23.98 5.26
N ALA A 289 -12.61 24.31 5.74
CA ALA A 289 -13.55 25.19 5.05
C ALA A 289 -13.70 26.52 5.80
N GLN A 290 -13.72 27.61 5.05
CA GLN A 290 -14.01 28.96 5.57
C GLN A 290 -15.29 29.48 4.93
N LEU A 291 -16.25 29.82 5.78
CA LEU A 291 -17.51 30.44 5.39
C LEU A 291 -17.47 31.93 5.74
N LYS A 292 -17.98 32.75 4.83
CA LYS A 292 -18.18 34.19 5.02
C LYS A 292 -19.65 34.53 4.88
N ARG A 293 -20.14 35.41 5.75
CA ARG A 293 -21.52 35.90 5.70
C ARG A 293 -21.61 37.12 4.77
N ASN A 294 -22.61 37.14 3.87
CA ASN A 294 -22.66 38.05 2.72
C ASN A 294 -22.56 39.56 3.05
N ASP A 295 -22.96 39.98 4.25
CA ASP A 295 -23.08 41.39 4.63
C ASP A 295 -22.21 41.78 5.86
N THR A 296 -21.34 40.88 6.33
CA THR A 296 -20.53 41.11 7.54
C THR A 296 -19.15 40.49 7.40
N ASP A 297 -18.17 41.02 8.13
CA ASP A 297 -16.84 40.41 8.24
C ASP A 297 -16.82 39.25 9.26
N ASN A 298 -17.92 38.49 9.32
CA ASN A 298 -18.05 37.32 10.17
C ASN A 298 -17.60 36.08 9.40
N TRP A 299 -16.64 35.37 10.00
CA TRP A 299 -16.02 34.19 9.43
C TRP A 299 -16.30 32.99 10.32
N MET A 300 -16.51 31.84 9.68
CA MET A 300 -16.63 30.56 10.37
C MET A 300 -15.67 29.57 9.74
N LYS A 301 -14.83 28.96 10.58
CA LYS A 301 -13.86 27.93 10.18
C LYS A 301 -14.34 26.57 10.67
N SER A 302 -14.44 25.62 9.76
CA SER A 302 -14.75 24.23 10.04
C SER A 302 -13.58 23.34 9.61
N VAL A 303 -13.29 22.29 10.37
CA VAL A 303 -12.23 21.32 10.08
C VAL A 303 -12.78 19.90 10.21
N ALA A 304 -12.46 19.04 9.25
CA ALA A 304 -12.76 17.62 9.32
C ALA A 304 -11.57 16.80 8.79
N CYS A 305 -11.30 15.66 9.42
CA CYS A 305 -10.25 14.74 8.99
C CYS A 305 -10.87 13.38 8.63
N ALA A 306 -10.31 12.72 7.62
CA ALA A 306 -10.75 11.39 7.22
C ALA A 306 -9.56 10.49 6.88
N GLN A 307 -9.69 9.23 7.27
CA GLN A 307 -8.75 8.15 6.95
C GLN A 307 -9.32 7.31 5.79
N PRO A 308 -8.50 6.97 4.77
CA PRO A 308 -8.91 6.12 3.66
C PRO A 308 -9.12 4.66 4.08
N ALA A 309 -9.81 3.91 3.22
CA ALA A 309 -10.03 2.47 3.41
C ALA A 309 -8.85 1.64 2.85
N TYR A 310 -8.60 0.48 3.45
CA TYR A 310 -7.79 -0.58 2.85
C TYR A 310 -8.65 -1.60 2.08
N MET A 311 -8.01 -2.36 1.22
CA MET A 311 -8.52 -3.59 0.62
C MET A 311 -7.53 -4.71 0.89
N GLU A 312 -8.05 -5.93 1.05
CA GLU A 312 -7.20 -7.10 1.32
C GLU A 312 -6.37 -7.47 0.10
N ASP A 313 -5.11 -7.84 0.35
CA ASP A 313 -4.24 -8.39 -0.66
C ASP A 313 -4.69 -9.79 -1.10
N LYS A 314 -5.14 -9.88 -2.35
CA LYS A 314 -5.60 -11.12 -2.99
C LYS A 314 -4.68 -11.60 -4.10
N VAL A 315 -3.47 -11.05 -4.20
CA VAL A 315 -2.52 -11.49 -5.23
C VAL A 315 -2.07 -12.92 -4.90
N PRO A 316 -2.18 -13.87 -5.85
CA PRO A 316 -1.69 -15.23 -5.66
C PRO A 316 -0.16 -15.22 -5.70
N ALA A 317 0.46 -16.00 -4.81
CA ALA A 317 1.91 -16.11 -4.77
C ALA A 317 2.42 -16.99 -5.92
N SER A 318 3.70 -16.85 -6.25
CA SER A 318 4.35 -17.64 -7.31
C SER A 318 5.09 -18.87 -6.77
N TYR A 319 5.39 -19.81 -7.66
CA TYR A 319 6.16 -21.01 -7.34
C TYR A 319 7.66 -20.75 -7.48
N MET A 320 8.45 -21.30 -6.56
CA MET A 320 9.89 -21.49 -6.74
C MET A 320 10.19 -22.97 -6.94
N VAL A 321 11.01 -23.25 -7.94
CA VAL A 321 11.44 -24.60 -8.30
C VAL A 321 12.95 -24.69 -8.15
N LEU A 322 13.41 -25.70 -7.40
CA LEU A 322 14.80 -26.08 -7.31
C LEU A 322 14.98 -27.48 -7.89
N ARG A 323 15.88 -27.63 -8.87
CA ARG A 323 16.04 -28.88 -9.64
C ARG A 323 17.47 -29.40 -9.55
N PHE A 324 17.58 -30.70 -9.33
CA PHE A 324 18.82 -31.46 -9.26
C PHE A 324 18.72 -32.69 -10.19
N PRO A 325 18.77 -32.51 -11.52
CA PRO A 325 18.57 -33.60 -12.47
C PRO A 325 19.64 -34.71 -12.40
N ASN A 326 20.81 -34.43 -11.81
CA ASN A 326 21.92 -35.37 -11.67
C ASN A 326 22.27 -35.70 -10.21
N GLY A 327 21.32 -35.45 -9.29
CA GLY A 327 21.52 -35.59 -7.86
C GLY A 327 21.96 -34.28 -7.20
N ILE A 328 21.91 -34.28 -5.88
CA ILE A 328 22.19 -33.10 -5.06
C ILE A 328 23.71 -32.94 -4.90
N PRO A 329 24.27 -31.73 -5.10
CA PRO A 329 25.68 -31.48 -4.84
C PRO A 329 26.08 -31.83 -3.40
N ASN A 330 27.24 -32.46 -3.23
CA ASN A 330 27.78 -32.73 -1.91
C ASN A 330 27.98 -31.42 -1.14
N GLY A 331 27.56 -31.38 0.12
CA GLY A 331 27.67 -30.17 0.96
C GLY A 331 26.53 -29.16 0.76
N THR A 332 25.55 -29.43 -0.11
CA THR A 332 24.31 -28.66 -0.18
C THR A 332 23.13 -29.50 0.27
N ASP A 333 22.88 -29.54 1.57
CA ASP A 333 21.84 -30.36 2.20
C ASP A 333 20.50 -29.65 2.33
N CYS A 334 20.46 -28.33 2.16
CA CYS A 334 19.26 -27.51 2.27
C CYS A 334 19.36 -26.23 1.44
N LEU A 335 18.27 -25.48 1.28
CA LEU A 335 18.28 -24.23 0.52
C LEU A 335 19.18 -23.17 1.18
N ARG A 336 19.25 -23.13 2.51
CA ARG A 336 20.17 -22.24 3.24
C ARG A 336 21.61 -22.45 2.80
N SER A 337 22.06 -23.71 2.68
CA SER A 337 23.43 -24.01 2.26
C SER A 337 23.76 -23.46 0.86
N LEU A 338 22.77 -23.39 -0.04
CA LEU A 338 22.91 -22.78 -1.37
C LEU A 338 22.95 -21.24 -1.31
N LEU A 339 22.45 -20.62 -0.25
CA LEU A 339 22.52 -19.17 -0.07
C LEU A 339 23.76 -18.72 0.71
N THR A 340 24.35 -19.62 1.52
CA THR A 340 25.46 -19.28 2.42
C THR A 340 26.80 -19.92 2.05
N SER A 341 26.86 -20.93 1.17
CA SER A 341 28.10 -21.67 0.89
C SER A 341 29.15 -20.83 0.14
N ASP A 342 30.42 -21.02 0.51
CA ASP A 342 31.58 -20.30 -0.06
C ASP A 342 31.96 -20.75 -1.48
N GLY A 343 31.50 -21.94 -1.88
CA GLY A 343 31.71 -22.50 -3.22
C GLY A 343 30.97 -21.76 -4.36
N LEU A 344 30.21 -20.71 -4.04
CA LEU A 344 29.34 -19.95 -4.95
C LEU A 344 29.86 -18.54 -5.27
N SER A 345 31.15 -18.30 -5.05
CA SER A 345 31.81 -17.02 -5.26
C SER A 345 32.21 -16.74 -6.72
N LYS A 346 32.11 -17.73 -7.62
CA LYS A 346 32.45 -17.53 -9.04
C LYS A 346 31.49 -16.56 -9.71
N ARG A 347 32.02 -15.69 -10.58
CA ARG A 347 31.22 -14.76 -11.38
C ARG A 347 30.63 -15.47 -12.59
N ILE A 348 29.39 -15.12 -12.90
CA ILE A 348 28.61 -15.64 -14.02
C ILE A 348 28.03 -14.47 -14.81
N PRO A 349 27.87 -14.62 -16.14
CA PRO A 349 27.14 -13.65 -16.94
C PRO A 349 25.66 -13.67 -16.57
N LEU A 350 25.04 -12.50 -16.54
CA LEU A 350 23.59 -12.35 -16.39
C LEU A 350 23.00 -11.88 -17.71
N TYR A 351 21.91 -12.51 -18.12
CA TYR A 351 21.20 -12.19 -19.34
C TYR A 351 19.77 -11.76 -19.04
N THR A 352 19.18 -11.08 -20.02
CA THR A 352 17.79 -10.67 -20.06
C THR A 352 17.21 -11.00 -21.43
N ALA A 353 16.00 -11.54 -21.47
CA ALA A 353 15.31 -11.76 -22.73
C ALA A 353 14.85 -10.43 -23.32
N CYS A 354 15.09 -10.21 -24.61
CA CYS A 354 14.73 -8.99 -25.33
C CYS A 354 14.01 -9.33 -26.65
N GLY A 355 12.99 -8.54 -27.00
CA GLY A 355 12.24 -8.73 -28.25
C GLY A 355 11.19 -9.83 -28.16
N GLY A 356 10.61 -10.03 -26.98
CA GLY A 356 9.65 -11.10 -26.67
C GLY A 356 10.19 -12.19 -25.75
N ASP A 357 9.39 -13.24 -25.57
CA ASP A 357 9.68 -14.35 -24.67
C ASP A 357 10.67 -15.34 -25.31
N PHE A 358 11.82 -15.56 -24.67
CA PHE A 358 12.88 -16.40 -25.24
C PHE A 358 12.75 -17.86 -24.79
N PRO A 359 12.85 -18.88 -25.66
CA PRO A 359 13.06 -18.82 -27.11
C PRO A 359 11.75 -18.93 -27.92
N SER A 360 10.59 -18.66 -27.30
CA SER A 360 9.27 -18.92 -27.87
C SER A 360 8.87 -17.93 -28.96
N ASP A 361 9.15 -16.65 -28.78
CA ASP A 361 8.78 -15.58 -29.70
C ASP A 361 9.82 -15.42 -30.82
N GLN A 362 9.35 -15.16 -32.04
CA GLN A 362 10.22 -14.95 -33.18
C GLN A 362 11.00 -13.64 -33.03
N GLY A 363 12.33 -13.74 -33.02
CA GLY A 363 13.23 -12.59 -32.84
C GLY A 363 13.62 -12.31 -31.38
N ALA A 364 13.10 -13.07 -30.42
CA ALA A 364 13.54 -13.01 -29.04
C ALA A 364 15.01 -13.47 -28.94
N GLN A 365 15.81 -12.71 -28.19
CA GLN A 365 17.24 -12.97 -27.97
C GLN A 365 17.61 -12.73 -26.51
N LEU A 366 18.60 -13.47 -26.02
CA LEU A 366 19.25 -13.18 -24.75
C LEU A 366 20.32 -12.11 -24.97
N LYS A 367 20.24 -11.00 -24.23
CA LYS A 367 21.26 -9.95 -24.18
C LYS A 367 21.82 -9.82 -22.78
N GLU A 368 23.00 -9.24 -22.63
CA GLU A 368 23.54 -8.92 -21.30
C GLU A 368 22.53 -8.09 -20.50
N ASN A 369 22.36 -8.43 -19.23
CA ASN A 369 21.42 -7.74 -18.36
C ASN A 369 21.85 -6.26 -18.22
N PRO A 370 20.93 -5.30 -18.47
CA PRO A 370 21.31 -3.89 -18.52
C PRO A 370 21.59 -3.25 -17.15
N ASP A 371 21.13 -3.87 -16.04
CA ASP A 371 21.44 -3.38 -14.69
C ASP A 371 22.82 -3.88 -14.24
N THR A 372 23.15 -5.13 -14.55
CA THR A 372 24.41 -5.76 -14.14
C THR A 372 24.75 -6.92 -15.08
N SER A 373 25.83 -6.80 -15.85
CA SER A 373 26.23 -7.81 -16.83
C SER A 373 26.77 -9.11 -16.21
N SER A 374 27.24 -9.08 -14.96
CA SER A 374 27.70 -10.27 -14.25
C SER A 374 27.59 -10.15 -12.73
N ALA A 375 27.25 -11.24 -12.07
CA ALA A 375 27.20 -11.36 -10.61
C ALA A 375 27.89 -12.64 -10.15
N THR A 376 28.16 -12.78 -8.85
CA THR A 376 28.54 -14.10 -8.32
C THR A 376 27.34 -15.06 -8.34
N VAL A 377 27.60 -16.37 -8.38
CA VAL A 377 26.52 -17.38 -8.27
C VAL A 377 25.65 -17.11 -7.04
N ARG A 378 26.28 -16.85 -5.88
CA ARG A 378 25.57 -16.53 -4.63
C ARG A 378 24.67 -15.31 -4.79
N GLN A 379 25.18 -14.21 -5.36
CA GLN A 379 24.40 -12.99 -5.56
C GLN A 379 23.20 -13.23 -6.49
N ALA A 380 23.39 -13.95 -7.60
CA ALA A 380 22.32 -14.23 -8.55
C ALA A 380 21.20 -15.08 -7.91
N VAL A 381 21.57 -16.15 -7.19
CA VAL A 381 20.61 -17.01 -6.48
C VAL A 381 19.90 -16.26 -5.35
N THR A 382 20.65 -15.46 -4.58
CA THR A 382 20.10 -14.67 -3.47
C THR A 382 19.11 -13.62 -3.98
N ARG A 383 19.46 -12.91 -5.06
CA ARG A 383 18.57 -11.92 -5.66
C ARG A 383 17.27 -12.57 -6.16
N ALA A 384 17.39 -13.66 -6.90
CA ALA A 384 16.23 -14.37 -7.41
C ALA A 384 15.33 -14.92 -6.29
N PHE A 385 15.92 -15.40 -5.19
CA PHE A 385 15.17 -15.83 -4.01
C PHE A 385 14.36 -14.69 -3.38
N PHE A 386 14.94 -13.49 -3.25
CA PHE A 386 14.19 -12.31 -2.77
C PHE A 386 13.14 -11.85 -3.77
N ASP A 387 13.44 -11.85 -5.07
CA ASP A 387 12.46 -11.51 -6.11
C ASP A 387 11.27 -12.49 -6.09
N TRP A 388 11.50 -13.79 -5.79
CA TRP A 388 10.43 -14.76 -5.54
C TRP A 388 9.65 -14.48 -4.26
N LEU A 389 10.33 -14.25 -3.12
CA LEU A 389 9.67 -13.92 -1.85
C LEU A 389 8.75 -12.71 -2.00
N ARG A 390 9.18 -11.70 -2.77
CA ARG A 390 8.41 -10.50 -3.08
C ARG A 390 7.04 -10.79 -3.70
N THR A 391 6.89 -11.90 -4.44
CA THR A 391 5.60 -12.29 -5.05
C THR A 391 4.54 -12.71 -4.04
N ALA A 392 4.94 -13.11 -2.83
CA ALA A 392 4.02 -13.45 -1.74
C ALA A 392 3.74 -12.24 -0.82
N HIS A 393 4.36 -11.09 -1.10
CA HIS A 393 4.31 -9.89 -0.28
C HIS A 393 4.68 -10.18 1.19
N ALA A 394 3.92 -9.64 2.15
CA ALA A 394 4.11 -9.84 3.59
C ALA A 394 3.28 -10.99 4.18
N LYS A 395 2.67 -11.83 3.34
CA LYS A 395 1.90 -13.00 3.79
C LYS A 395 2.76 -14.06 4.48
N PRO A 396 3.97 -14.40 4.01
CA PRO A 396 4.72 -15.50 4.58
C PRO A 396 5.14 -15.21 6.02
N LYS A 397 5.02 -16.22 6.89
CA LYS A 397 5.57 -16.16 8.24
C LYS A 397 7.09 -16.30 8.18
N LEU A 398 7.78 -15.52 9.01
CA LEU A 398 9.24 -15.56 9.04
C LEU A 398 9.77 -16.96 9.39
N ASP A 399 9.13 -17.62 10.36
CA ASP A 399 9.50 -18.98 10.76
C ASP A 399 9.28 -19.99 9.64
N ALA A 400 8.20 -19.84 8.86
CA ALA A 400 7.94 -20.71 7.72
C ALA A 400 9.04 -20.55 6.66
N ILE A 401 9.49 -19.31 6.41
CA ILE A 401 10.64 -19.04 5.53
C ILE A 401 11.91 -19.70 6.08
N ILE A 402 12.22 -19.50 7.36
CA ILE A 402 13.41 -20.07 8.00
C ILE A 402 13.36 -21.61 7.96
N ASN A 403 12.23 -22.22 8.27
CA ASN A 403 12.04 -23.66 8.25
C ASN A 403 12.16 -24.22 6.82
N ALA A 404 11.63 -23.52 5.81
CA ALA A 404 11.80 -23.90 4.41
C ALA A 404 13.26 -23.80 3.96
N LEU A 405 13.99 -22.78 4.41
CA LEU A 405 15.43 -22.64 4.16
C LEU A 405 16.24 -23.80 4.78
N ASP A 406 15.84 -24.27 5.96
CA ASP A 406 16.49 -25.34 6.71
C ASP A 406 15.96 -26.75 6.36
N CYS A 407 15.00 -26.86 5.43
CA CYS A 407 14.43 -28.14 5.01
C CYS A 407 15.50 -28.99 4.32
N GLN A 408 15.75 -30.18 4.87
CA GLN A 408 16.75 -31.09 4.31
C GLN A 408 16.29 -31.71 3.00
N PHE A 409 17.16 -31.68 2.01
CA PHE A 409 16.98 -32.36 0.75
C PHE A 409 17.12 -33.88 0.95
N ASN A 410 16.16 -34.62 0.42
CA ASN A 410 16.21 -36.07 0.35
C ASN A 410 17.11 -36.53 -0.81
N SER A 411 18.23 -37.19 -0.49
CA SER A 411 19.21 -37.71 -1.45
C SER A 411 18.89 -39.09 -2.02
N GLN A 412 17.71 -39.66 -1.74
CA GLN A 412 17.38 -41.02 -2.15
C GLN A 412 17.12 -41.20 -3.65
N HIS A 413 16.91 -40.12 -4.40
CA HIS A 413 16.63 -40.18 -5.83
C HIS A 413 17.73 -39.54 -6.69
N PRO A 414 18.05 -40.13 -7.86
CA PRO A 414 19.09 -39.62 -8.74
C PRO A 414 18.72 -38.31 -9.46
N SER A 415 17.42 -37.99 -9.53
CA SER A 415 16.89 -36.72 -10.02
C SER A 415 15.79 -36.26 -9.07
N VAL A 416 15.89 -35.02 -8.59
CA VAL A 416 14.92 -34.46 -7.64
C VAL A 416 14.52 -33.06 -8.06
N THR A 417 13.23 -32.77 -7.93
CA THR A 417 12.67 -31.42 -8.05
C THR A 417 12.02 -31.06 -6.72
N TYR A 418 12.37 -29.91 -6.16
CA TYR A 418 11.70 -29.31 -5.01
C TYR A 418 10.85 -28.14 -5.48
N LEU A 419 9.61 -28.11 -5.01
CA LEU A 419 8.62 -27.09 -5.29
C LEU A 419 8.29 -26.38 -3.98
N TYR A 420 8.47 -25.07 -3.95
CA TYR A 420 8.15 -24.23 -2.81
C TYR A 420 6.90 -23.41 -3.13
N THR A 421 5.91 -23.49 -2.24
CA THR A 421 4.61 -22.83 -2.38
C THR A 421 4.18 -22.16 -1.11
N PHE A 422 3.51 -21.02 -1.22
CA PHE A 422 2.88 -20.34 -0.10
C PHE A 422 1.44 -20.80 0.02
N ASP A 423 0.98 -21.09 1.23
CA ASP A 423 -0.44 -21.30 1.51
C ASP A 423 -1.14 -19.99 1.93
N ASP A 424 -2.47 -20.03 2.01
CA ASP A 424 -3.30 -18.89 2.46
C ASP A 424 -3.01 -18.45 3.90
N ARG A 425 -2.30 -19.26 4.69
CA ARG A 425 -1.91 -18.97 6.08
C ARG A 425 -0.50 -18.39 6.19
N GLY A 426 0.21 -18.22 5.08
CA GLY A 426 1.59 -17.75 5.07
C GLY A 426 2.62 -18.81 5.44
N GLU A 427 2.24 -20.09 5.49
CA GLU A 427 3.20 -21.19 5.59
C GLU A 427 3.84 -21.47 4.22
N ILE A 428 5.03 -22.06 4.22
CA ILE A 428 5.70 -22.52 3.01
C ILE A 428 5.67 -24.04 2.98
N GLU A 429 4.95 -24.59 2.01
CA GLU A 429 4.96 -26.01 1.71
C GLU A 429 6.10 -26.33 0.74
N VAL A 430 6.88 -27.36 1.09
CA VAL A 430 7.98 -27.87 0.26
C VAL A 430 7.58 -29.26 -0.22
N ALA A 431 7.25 -29.38 -1.50
CA ALA A 431 6.88 -30.63 -2.15
C ALA A 431 8.03 -31.14 -3.04
N ALA A 432 8.16 -32.46 -3.18
CA ALA A 432 9.09 -33.08 -4.11
C ALA A 432 8.33 -33.89 -5.17
N PRO A 433 7.65 -33.24 -6.14
CA PRO A 433 6.84 -33.95 -7.12
C PRO A 433 7.71 -34.86 -7.98
N LYS A 434 7.15 -36.02 -8.36
CA LYS A 434 7.84 -36.99 -9.21
C LYS A 434 8.07 -36.45 -10.63
N ASP A 435 7.10 -35.71 -11.15
CA ASP A 435 7.12 -35.12 -12.48
C ASP A 435 7.28 -33.60 -12.40
N TYR A 436 8.02 -33.04 -13.35
CA TYR A 436 8.27 -31.60 -13.42
C TYR A 436 7.04 -30.87 -13.97
N PRO A 437 6.41 -29.95 -13.22
CA PRO A 437 5.11 -29.39 -13.61
C PRO A 437 5.19 -28.24 -14.62
N PHE A 438 6.39 -27.75 -14.97
CA PHE A 438 6.57 -26.57 -15.84
C PHE A 438 7.34 -26.90 -17.13
N LEU A 439 6.70 -27.58 -18.08
CA LEU A 439 7.36 -28.00 -19.33
C LEU A 439 7.92 -26.83 -20.17
N ALA A 440 7.36 -25.63 -20.03
CA ALA A 440 7.86 -24.45 -20.72
C ALA A 440 9.15 -23.93 -20.08
N GLN A 441 10.26 -23.98 -20.82
CA GLN A 441 11.58 -23.45 -20.46
C GLN A 441 11.80 -21.99 -20.94
N THR A 442 10.71 -21.28 -21.21
CA THR A 442 10.70 -19.91 -21.73
C THR A 442 11.10 -18.89 -20.65
N ALA A 443 12.08 -18.04 -20.90
CA ALA A 443 12.37 -16.84 -20.12
C ALA A 443 11.53 -15.67 -20.66
N TYR A 444 10.73 -15.03 -19.80
CA TYR A 444 9.87 -13.92 -20.21
C TYR A 444 10.68 -12.68 -20.54
N GLU A 445 10.12 -11.85 -21.43
CA GLU A 445 10.75 -10.60 -21.83
C GLU A 445 11.11 -9.72 -20.62
N SER A 446 12.31 -9.13 -20.66
CA SER A 446 12.88 -8.27 -19.61
C SER A 446 13.14 -8.94 -18.26
N GLN A 447 12.99 -10.26 -18.16
CA GLN A 447 13.27 -11.02 -16.94
C GLN A 447 14.68 -11.61 -16.92
N LEU A 448 15.14 -12.02 -15.73
CA LEU A 448 16.52 -12.44 -15.49
C LEU A 448 16.72 -13.92 -15.87
N TYR A 449 17.77 -14.17 -16.67
CA TYR A 449 18.16 -15.51 -17.09
C TYR A 449 19.67 -15.68 -17.02
N THR A 450 20.15 -16.84 -16.57
CA THR A 450 21.56 -17.19 -16.70
C THR A 450 21.77 -18.69 -16.85
N VAL A 451 22.79 -19.05 -17.61
CA VAL A 451 23.30 -20.41 -17.76
C VAL A 451 24.82 -20.32 -17.62
N ALA A 452 25.37 -21.10 -16.72
CA ALA A 452 26.79 -21.05 -16.42
C ALA A 452 27.31 -22.45 -16.11
N THR A 453 28.40 -22.84 -16.77
CA THR A 453 28.98 -24.18 -16.69
C THR A 453 30.16 -24.23 -15.72
N ASN A 454 30.29 -25.33 -14.96
CA ASN A 454 31.38 -25.53 -14.00
C ASN A 454 31.56 -24.40 -12.96
N VAL A 455 30.46 -23.73 -12.59
CA VAL A 455 30.50 -22.51 -11.78
C VAL A 455 30.38 -22.75 -10.29
N ILE A 456 29.81 -23.88 -9.90
CA ILE A 456 29.70 -24.30 -8.51
C ILE A 456 30.79 -25.36 -8.28
N ASN A 457 31.75 -25.11 -7.40
CA ASN A 457 32.77 -26.10 -7.04
C ASN A 457 32.57 -26.51 -5.59
N LEU A 458 32.04 -27.72 -5.40
CA LEU A 458 31.74 -28.28 -4.08
C LEU A 458 32.47 -29.60 -3.95
N HIS A 459 33.40 -29.66 -2.98
CA HIS A 459 34.22 -30.85 -2.69
C HIS A 459 34.93 -31.46 -3.91
N GLY A 460 35.39 -30.63 -4.84
CA GLY A 460 36.14 -31.07 -6.02
C GLY A 460 35.28 -31.55 -7.20
N VAL A 461 33.95 -31.51 -7.06
CA VAL A 461 33.03 -31.75 -8.19
C VAL A 461 32.53 -30.40 -8.69
N ALA A 462 32.69 -30.17 -9.99
CA ALA A 462 32.16 -29.00 -10.66
C ALA A 462 30.70 -29.24 -11.07
N TRP A 463 29.84 -28.26 -10.80
CA TRP A 463 28.42 -28.26 -11.18
C TRP A 463 28.12 -27.02 -12.03
N SER A 464 27.18 -27.19 -12.94
CA SER A 464 26.60 -26.12 -13.75
C SER A 464 25.32 -25.61 -13.11
N MET A 465 24.96 -24.37 -13.42
CA MET A 465 23.75 -23.73 -12.94
C MET A 465 22.98 -23.12 -14.11
N ARG A 466 21.66 -23.28 -14.09
CA ARG A 466 20.71 -22.49 -14.86
C ARG A 466 19.75 -21.82 -13.89
N LEU A 467 19.54 -20.52 -14.06
CA LEU A 467 18.63 -19.72 -13.25
C LEU A 467 17.70 -18.96 -14.18
N ARG A 468 16.41 -19.00 -13.85
CA ARG A 468 15.34 -18.31 -14.55
C ARG A 468 14.45 -17.64 -13.50
N ASP A 469 14.55 -16.32 -13.42
CA ASP A 469 13.78 -15.50 -12.50
C ASP A 469 12.83 -14.63 -13.34
N GLN A 470 11.55 -14.98 -13.28
CA GLN A 470 10.46 -14.40 -14.07
C GLN A 470 9.82 -13.17 -13.43
N VAL A 471 10.29 -12.79 -12.24
CA VAL A 471 9.68 -11.77 -11.38
C VAL A 471 10.72 -10.76 -10.92
N HIS A 472 11.82 -10.64 -11.66
CA HIS A 472 12.94 -9.74 -11.37
C HIS A 472 12.55 -8.25 -11.53
N ARG A 473 11.84 -7.94 -12.63
CA ARG A 473 11.38 -6.60 -12.98
C ARG A 473 9.86 -6.58 -13.11
N LEU A 474 9.19 -5.86 -12.23
CA LEU A 474 7.74 -5.73 -12.23
C LEU A 474 7.32 -4.44 -12.93
N GLY A 475 6.07 -4.41 -13.40
CA GLY A 475 5.49 -3.19 -13.94
C GLY A 475 5.65 -3.05 -15.44
N LYS A 476 4.89 -2.10 -15.98
CA LYS A 476 4.76 -1.92 -17.44
C LYS A 476 6.02 -1.33 -18.08
N GLN A 477 6.79 -0.55 -17.31
CA GLN A 477 7.97 0.16 -17.82
C GLN A 477 9.15 -0.78 -18.06
N GLU A 478 9.42 -1.68 -17.12
CA GLU A 478 10.64 -2.50 -17.14
C GLU A 478 10.36 -4.02 -17.17
N GLY A 479 9.13 -4.46 -16.94
CA GLY A 479 8.79 -5.88 -16.85
C GLY A 479 8.48 -6.57 -18.18
N GLY A 480 8.72 -5.90 -19.31
CA GLY A 480 8.51 -6.45 -20.65
C GLY A 480 7.04 -6.73 -21.00
N LYS A 481 6.81 -7.58 -22.00
CA LYS A 481 5.50 -8.04 -22.49
C LYS A 481 4.49 -8.37 -21.39
N HIS A 482 4.93 -9.05 -20.33
CA HIS A 482 4.09 -9.53 -19.22
C HIS A 482 4.17 -8.66 -17.95
N ALA A 483 4.90 -7.53 -18.01
CA ALA A 483 5.14 -6.65 -16.86
C ALA A 483 5.68 -7.38 -15.61
N GLY A 484 6.50 -8.41 -15.84
CA GLY A 484 7.10 -9.25 -14.80
C GLY A 484 6.13 -10.07 -13.96
N GLN A 485 4.88 -10.23 -14.41
CA GLN A 485 3.97 -11.11 -13.72
C GLN A 485 4.28 -12.56 -14.11
N PRO A 486 4.34 -13.48 -13.13
CA PRO A 486 4.56 -14.87 -13.43
C PRO A 486 3.32 -15.42 -14.13
N MET A 487 3.51 -15.98 -15.32
CA MET A 487 2.39 -16.46 -16.14
C MET A 487 2.01 -17.90 -15.74
N PRO A 488 0.72 -18.24 -15.85
CA PRO A 488 0.26 -19.59 -15.56
C PRO A 488 0.88 -20.59 -16.54
N SER A 489 1.25 -21.78 -16.05
CA SER A 489 1.70 -22.87 -16.92
C SER A 489 0.64 -23.14 -17.99
N THR A 490 1.09 -23.23 -19.25
CA THR A 490 0.24 -23.60 -20.39
C THR A 490 -0.15 -25.07 -20.38
N VAL A 491 0.47 -25.88 -19.51
CA VAL A 491 0.21 -27.30 -19.37
C VAL A 491 -0.73 -27.49 -18.19
N ALA A 492 -1.93 -28.00 -18.47
CA ALA A 492 -2.77 -28.58 -17.43
C ALA A 492 -1.97 -29.71 -16.79
N VAL A 493 -1.49 -29.50 -15.56
CA VAL A 493 -0.93 -30.60 -14.78
C VAL A 493 -2.09 -31.58 -14.61
N ASN A 494 -1.96 -32.78 -15.16
CA ASN A 494 -2.91 -33.87 -14.96
C ASN A 494 -2.80 -34.32 -13.49
N HIS A 495 -3.30 -33.49 -12.58
CA HIS A 495 -3.57 -33.92 -11.23
C HIS A 495 -4.75 -34.89 -11.29
N ASN A 496 -4.68 -35.99 -10.54
CA ASN A 496 -5.90 -36.76 -10.27
C ASN A 496 -6.91 -35.81 -9.61
N GLN A 497 -8.21 -35.96 -9.90
CA GLN A 497 -9.27 -35.04 -9.43
C GLN A 497 -9.23 -34.73 -7.93
N ASP A 498 -8.68 -35.64 -7.11
CA ASP A 498 -8.52 -35.47 -5.67
C ASP A 498 -7.28 -34.63 -5.29
N GLU A 499 -6.16 -34.75 -6.00
CA GLU A 499 -5.01 -33.86 -5.85
C GLU A 499 -5.32 -32.47 -6.40
N GLU A 500 -6.04 -32.40 -7.52
CA GLU A 500 -6.52 -31.15 -8.10
C GLU A 500 -7.48 -30.47 -7.13
N LYS A 501 -8.46 -31.19 -6.56
CA LYS A 501 -9.34 -30.65 -5.51
C LYS A 501 -8.59 -30.23 -4.26
N ARG A 502 -7.56 -30.96 -3.84
CA ARG A 502 -6.75 -30.62 -2.66
C ARG A 502 -5.96 -29.34 -2.92
N LEU A 503 -5.28 -29.24 -4.05
CA LEU A 503 -4.55 -28.04 -4.47
C LEU A 503 -5.49 -26.86 -4.69
N LEU A 504 -6.62 -27.04 -5.38
CA LEU A 504 -7.64 -25.99 -5.60
C LEU A 504 -8.36 -25.55 -4.31
N ALA A 505 -8.45 -26.42 -3.30
CA ALA A 505 -8.99 -26.08 -1.99
C ALA A 505 -7.98 -25.32 -1.12
N THR A 506 -6.67 -25.50 -1.37
CA THR A 506 -5.58 -24.78 -0.70
C THR A 506 -5.19 -23.48 -1.42
N ALA A 507 -5.46 -23.38 -2.73
CA ALA A 507 -4.98 -22.34 -3.63
C ALA A 507 -6.10 -21.39 -4.12
N GLY A 508 -7.02 -20.98 -3.23
CA GLY A 508 -8.10 -20.02 -3.45
C GLY A 508 -8.51 -19.64 -4.90
N SER A 509 -9.53 -20.29 -5.45
CA SER A 509 -10.44 -19.76 -6.50
C SER A 509 -9.84 -19.12 -7.79
N ARG A 510 -9.98 -19.85 -8.91
CA ARG A 510 -10.04 -19.42 -10.34
C ARG A 510 -8.84 -18.68 -10.97
N TYR A 511 -7.92 -18.09 -10.20
CA TYR A 511 -6.73 -17.40 -10.72
C TYR A 511 -5.42 -18.17 -10.54
N ASP A 512 -5.49 -19.34 -9.91
CA ASP A 512 -4.33 -20.09 -9.44
C ASP A 512 -3.97 -21.26 -10.36
N ARG A 513 -3.36 -20.91 -11.48
CA ARG A 513 -2.64 -21.88 -12.31
C ARG A 513 -1.15 -21.59 -12.13
N SER A 514 -0.43 -22.48 -11.44
CA SER A 514 1.01 -22.77 -11.64
C SER A 514 1.85 -21.62 -12.23
N ARG A 515 1.98 -20.51 -11.50
CA ARG A 515 2.76 -19.34 -11.94
C ARG A 515 4.21 -19.49 -11.52
N LEU A 516 5.08 -19.88 -12.44
CA LEU A 516 6.49 -19.99 -12.12
C LEU A 516 7.09 -18.61 -11.90
N GLY A 517 7.51 -18.32 -10.67
CA GLY A 517 8.30 -17.13 -10.36
C GLY A 517 9.79 -17.37 -10.57
N LEU A 518 10.29 -18.48 -10.03
CA LEU A 518 11.72 -18.80 -10.03
C LEU A 518 11.97 -20.27 -10.36
N GLU A 519 12.90 -20.54 -11.25
CA GLU A 519 13.53 -21.86 -11.42
C GLU A 519 15.05 -21.76 -11.27
N LEU A 520 15.60 -22.60 -10.39
CA LEU A 520 17.02 -22.84 -10.24
C LEU A 520 17.31 -24.31 -10.52
N GLU A 521 18.13 -24.59 -11.52
CA GLU A 521 18.59 -25.93 -11.87
C GLU A 521 20.10 -26.03 -11.63
N ILE A 522 20.51 -27.01 -10.83
CA ILE A 522 21.92 -27.33 -10.58
C ILE A 522 22.19 -28.74 -11.09
N SER A 523 23.07 -28.86 -12.08
CA SER A 523 23.30 -30.10 -12.81
C SER A 523 24.79 -30.38 -12.95
N THR A 524 25.15 -31.65 -13.17
CA THR A 524 26.53 -31.95 -13.56
C THR A 524 26.80 -31.34 -14.93
N PRO A 525 28.05 -30.98 -15.25
CA PRO A 525 28.38 -30.39 -16.54
C PRO A 525 27.90 -31.31 -17.65
N ILE A 526 27.09 -30.76 -18.55
CA ILE A 526 26.76 -31.45 -19.79
C ILE A 526 28.09 -31.62 -20.49
N MET A 527 28.56 -32.86 -20.63
CA MET A 527 29.67 -33.16 -21.52
C MET A 527 29.17 -32.88 -22.94
N THR A 528 29.26 -31.61 -23.36
CA THR A 528 29.09 -31.25 -24.75
C THR A 528 30.26 -31.92 -25.46
N ASN A 529 29.99 -32.99 -26.18
CA ASN A 529 30.98 -33.61 -27.06
C ASN A 529 31.37 -32.58 -28.13
N GLY A 530 32.41 -31.78 -27.84
CA GLY A 530 33.27 -31.09 -28.81
C GLY A 530 32.60 -30.33 -29.97
N GLY A 531 31.39 -29.82 -29.82
CA GLY A 531 30.75 -28.96 -30.81
C GLY A 531 30.72 -27.53 -30.29
N GLU A 532 31.56 -26.67 -30.85
CA GLU A 532 31.54 -25.22 -30.63
C GLU A 532 30.12 -24.67 -30.91
N LEU A 533 29.61 -23.85 -29.99
CA LEU A 533 28.38 -23.08 -30.13
C LEU A 533 28.69 -21.67 -30.63
#